data_AF-A0A5P1UV83-F1
#
_entry.id   AF-A0A5P1UV83-F1
#
_cell.length_a   1.000
_cell.length_b   1.000
_cell.length_c   1.000
_cell.angle_alpha   90.00
_cell.angle_beta   90.00
_cell.angle_gamma   90.00
#
_symmetry.space_group_name_H-M   'P 1'
#
loop_
_entity.id
_entity.type
_entity.pdbx_description
1 polymer ?
#
loop_
_entity_poly.entity_id
_entity_poly.type
_entity_poly.pdbx_seq_one_letter_code
_entity_poly.pdbx_strand_id
1 'polypeptide(L)'
;MRKRPQQQRAKMIVESILEGAQKCIAEHGVLQVTTPKISEKSGVGVGSIYQYFENKEQIIAELLLRKSENLGQALKQLVVLQEQASIQDIITLSIAFGFETLKSDQGFFIEILKNWHAYSDSEAAQVLEQHFLEIGMYLFGRYYPHWDFETLKHKSFVIINSTLFTMMRYASKNTFLIEEQRLQQELAKMIIAFLATD
;
A
#
# COMPACT_ATOMS: atom_id res chain seq x y z
N MET A 1 -18.07 30.14 7.72
CA MET A 1 -18.47 28.79 7.25
C MET A 1 -19.04 28.87 5.84
N ARG A 2 -18.31 28.42 4.80
CA ARG A 2 -18.73 28.56 3.39
C ARG A 2 -18.15 27.50 2.41
N LYS A 3 -17.74 26.32 2.87
CA LYS A 3 -17.51 25.17 1.96
C LYS A 3 -18.78 24.29 1.99
N ARG A 4 -19.46 24.26 0.83
CA ARG A 4 -20.91 24.06 0.61
C ARG A 4 -21.29 22.59 0.31
N PRO A 5 -22.56 22.18 0.51
CA PRO A 5 -23.08 20.81 0.26
C PRO A 5 -22.71 20.17 -1.09
N GLN A 6 -22.46 20.99 -2.12
CA GLN A 6 -21.98 20.54 -3.43
C GLN A 6 -20.59 19.87 -3.37
N GLN A 7 -19.66 20.38 -2.55
CA GLN A 7 -18.35 19.74 -2.37
C GLN A 7 -18.47 18.39 -1.66
N GLN A 8 -19.42 18.26 -0.73
CA GLN A 8 -19.67 16.98 -0.06
C GLN A 8 -20.31 15.97 -1.00
N ARG A 9 -21.25 16.40 -1.84
CA ARG A 9 -21.84 15.54 -2.89
C ARG A 9 -20.81 15.09 -3.93
N ALA A 10 -19.95 16.00 -4.39
CA ALA A 10 -18.86 15.67 -5.31
C ALA A 10 -17.92 14.62 -4.70
N LYS A 11 -17.52 14.78 -3.42
CA LYS A 11 -16.72 13.78 -2.70
C LYS A 11 -17.41 12.43 -2.65
N MET A 12 -18.69 12.36 -2.25
CA MET A 12 -19.44 11.10 -2.19
C MET A 12 -19.52 10.39 -3.55
N ILE A 13 -19.69 11.15 -4.64
CA ILE A 13 -19.68 10.59 -6.00
C ILE A 13 -18.31 10.02 -6.34
N VAL A 14 -17.23 10.76 -6.08
CA VAL A 14 -15.87 10.28 -6.29
C VAL A 14 -15.60 9.01 -5.49
N GLU A 15 -15.94 8.96 -4.19
CA GLU A 15 -15.81 7.73 -3.38
C GLU A 15 -16.58 6.57 -4.02
N SER A 16 -17.83 6.80 -4.46
CA SER A 16 -18.65 5.75 -5.09
C SER A 16 -17.98 5.22 -6.37
N ILE A 17 -17.40 6.11 -7.18
CA ILE A 17 -16.65 5.74 -8.40
C ILE A 17 -15.42 4.90 -8.04
N LEU A 18 -14.63 5.33 -7.05
CA LEU A 18 -13.42 4.64 -6.61
C LEU A 18 -13.73 3.27 -6.00
N GLU A 19 -14.78 3.16 -5.18
CA GLU A 19 -15.27 1.88 -4.65
C GLU A 19 -15.75 0.95 -5.77
N GLY A 20 -16.48 1.48 -6.76
CA GLY A 20 -16.90 0.73 -7.94
C GLY A 20 -15.71 0.23 -8.76
N ALA A 21 -14.67 1.06 -8.91
CA ALA A 21 -13.43 0.69 -9.58
C ALA A 21 -12.66 -0.39 -8.82
N GLN A 22 -12.55 -0.29 -7.50
CA GLN A 22 -11.94 -1.31 -6.66
C GLN A 22 -12.63 -2.67 -6.85
N LYS A 23 -13.96 -2.71 -6.76
CA LYS A 23 -14.75 -3.94 -6.96
C LYS A 23 -14.55 -4.50 -8.38
N CYS A 24 -14.59 -3.62 -9.39
CA CYS A 24 -14.38 -4.02 -10.78
C CYS A 24 -12.99 -4.62 -11.02
N ILE A 25 -11.95 -4.06 -10.40
CA ILE A 25 -10.56 -4.56 -10.48
C ILE A 25 -10.46 -5.93 -9.80
N ALA A 26 -10.99 -6.05 -8.58
CA ALA A 26 -10.98 -7.31 -7.83
C ALA A 26 -11.68 -8.46 -8.59
N GLU A 27 -12.78 -8.17 -9.28
CA GLU A 27 -13.61 -9.19 -9.94
C GLU A 27 -13.12 -9.55 -11.35
N HIS A 28 -12.62 -8.58 -12.12
CA HIS A 28 -12.30 -8.78 -13.54
C HIS A 28 -10.81 -8.69 -13.85
N GLY A 29 -9.99 -8.27 -12.89
CA GLY A 29 -8.60 -7.91 -13.11
C GLY A 29 -8.45 -6.53 -13.73
N VAL A 30 -7.34 -5.86 -13.41
CA VAL A 30 -7.12 -4.43 -13.74
C VAL A 30 -7.14 -4.14 -15.25
N LEU A 31 -6.66 -5.07 -16.08
CA LEU A 31 -6.61 -4.90 -17.54
C LEU A 31 -8.00 -4.91 -18.19
N GLN A 32 -8.98 -5.57 -17.57
CA GLN A 32 -10.33 -5.75 -18.12
C GLN A 32 -11.35 -4.71 -17.62
N VAL A 33 -10.89 -3.74 -16.82
CA VAL A 33 -11.71 -2.65 -16.30
C VAL A 33 -12.06 -1.69 -17.43
N THR A 34 -13.32 -1.22 -17.42
CA THR A 34 -13.83 -0.20 -18.32
C THR A 34 -14.76 0.76 -17.58
N THR A 35 -14.89 2.01 -18.05
CA THR A 35 -15.79 3.01 -17.45
C THR A 35 -17.25 2.53 -17.34
N PRO A 36 -17.82 1.81 -18.33
CA PRO A 36 -19.15 1.20 -18.17
C PRO A 36 -19.25 0.21 -17.02
N LYS A 37 -18.27 -0.67 -16.83
CA LYS A 37 -18.26 -1.62 -15.70
C LYS A 37 -18.13 -0.89 -14.34
N ILE A 38 -17.29 0.15 -14.28
CA ILE A 38 -17.17 0.99 -13.09
C ILE A 38 -18.51 1.67 -12.78
N SER A 39 -19.21 2.18 -13.80
CA SER A 39 -20.53 2.78 -13.67
C SER A 39 -21.55 1.82 -13.07
N GLU A 40 -21.59 0.57 -13.56
CA GLU A 40 -22.46 -0.46 -13.03
C GLU A 40 -22.15 -0.77 -11.55
N LYS A 41 -20.88 -0.95 -11.20
CA LYS A 41 -20.45 -1.30 -9.82
C LYS A 41 -20.57 -0.13 -8.83
N SER A 42 -20.45 1.11 -9.30
CA SER A 42 -20.53 2.33 -8.47
C SER A 42 -21.97 2.85 -8.32
N GLY A 43 -22.89 2.46 -9.20
CA GLY A 43 -24.22 3.08 -9.29
C GLY A 43 -24.21 4.52 -9.81
N VAL A 44 -23.06 5.02 -10.27
CA VAL A 44 -22.90 6.37 -10.84
C VAL A 44 -22.99 6.25 -12.36
N GLY A 45 -23.88 7.02 -13.00
CA GLY A 45 -24.03 6.98 -14.45
C GLY A 45 -22.73 7.35 -15.20
N VAL A 46 -22.44 6.66 -16.30
CA VAL A 46 -21.21 6.83 -17.10
C VAL A 46 -20.93 8.31 -17.44
N GLY A 47 -21.95 9.07 -17.84
CA GLY A 47 -21.81 10.49 -18.14
C GLY A 47 -21.38 11.34 -16.93
N SER A 48 -21.80 10.97 -15.71
CA SER A 48 -21.34 11.61 -14.49
C SER A 48 -19.90 11.23 -14.16
N ILE A 49 -19.45 10.01 -14.45
CA ILE A 49 -18.04 9.62 -14.26
C ILE A 49 -17.13 10.50 -15.10
N TYR A 50 -17.47 10.72 -16.37
CA TYR A 50 -16.71 11.59 -17.27
C TYR A 50 -16.66 13.07 -16.85
N GLN A 51 -17.48 13.49 -15.88
CA GLN A 51 -17.37 14.84 -15.29
C GLN A 51 -16.26 14.93 -14.24
N TYR A 52 -15.83 13.79 -13.67
CA TYR A 52 -14.78 13.73 -12.63
C TYR A 52 -13.47 13.13 -13.14
N PHE A 53 -13.53 12.22 -14.11
CA PHE A 53 -12.37 11.50 -14.64
C PHE A 53 -12.46 11.39 -16.16
N GLU A 54 -11.40 11.75 -16.87
CA GLU A 54 -11.36 11.72 -18.33
C GLU A 54 -11.36 10.29 -18.89
N ASN A 55 -10.75 9.36 -18.15
CA ASN A 55 -10.60 7.96 -18.54
C ASN A 55 -10.46 7.05 -17.31
N LYS A 56 -10.39 5.73 -17.57
CA LYS A 56 -10.26 4.73 -16.49
C LYS A 56 -8.89 4.78 -15.82
N GLU A 57 -7.85 5.20 -16.55
CA GLU A 57 -6.48 5.28 -16.05
C GLU A 57 -6.38 6.33 -14.93
N GLN A 58 -7.05 7.48 -15.07
CA GLN A 58 -7.17 8.49 -14.00
C GLN A 58 -7.89 7.95 -12.76
N ILE A 59 -8.95 7.15 -12.96
CA ILE A 59 -9.68 6.51 -11.83
C ILE A 59 -8.75 5.55 -11.09
N ILE A 60 -7.99 4.72 -11.81
CA ILE A 60 -7.06 3.75 -11.23
C ILE A 60 -5.91 4.47 -10.52
N ALA A 61 -5.35 5.51 -11.14
CA ALA A 61 -4.27 6.30 -10.55
C ALA A 61 -4.70 6.95 -9.22
N GLU A 62 -5.87 7.62 -9.20
CA GLU A 62 -6.44 8.21 -7.98
C GLU A 62 -6.72 7.16 -6.90
N LEU A 63 -7.28 6.00 -7.28
CA LEU A 63 -7.53 4.90 -6.35
C LEU A 63 -6.24 4.39 -5.71
N LEU A 64 -5.20 4.16 -6.53
CA LEU A 64 -3.90 3.69 -6.07
C LEU A 64 -3.23 4.72 -5.16
N LEU A 65 -3.26 6.00 -5.53
CA LEU A 65 -2.68 7.08 -4.74
C LEU A 65 -3.30 7.12 -3.33
N ARG A 66 -4.63 7.13 -3.23
CA ARG A 66 -5.32 7.11 -1.94
C ARG A 66 -5.03 5.87 -1.12
N LYS A 67 -4.94 4.70 -1.76
CA LYS A 67 -4.58 3.46 -1.06
C LYS A 67 -3.14 3.52 -0.53
N SER A 68 -2.20 4.05 -1.31
CA SER A 68 -0.81 4.24 -0.88
C SER A 68 -0.70 5.22 0.30
N GLU A 69 -1.39 6.36 0.24
CA GLU A 69 -1.45 7.32 1.35
C GLU A 69 -2.04 6.68 2.61
N ASN A 70 -3.21 6.05 2.49
CA ASN A 70 -3.88 5.41 3.62
C ASN A 70 -3.02 4.31 4.25
N LEU A 71 -2.36 3.50 3.41
CA LEU A 71 -1.48 2.43 3.87
C LEU A 71 -0.26 2.98 4.61
N GLY A 72 0.41 3.97 4.03
CA GLY A 72 1.56 4.63 4.65
C GLY A 72 1.21 5.27 6.00
N GLN A 73 0.08 5.98 6.07
CA GLN A 73 -0.40 6.60 7.31
C GLN A 73 -0.79 5.55 8.36
N ALA A 74 -1.48 4.49 7.97
CA ALA A 74 -1.86 3.42 8.89
C ALA A 74 -0.63 2.72 9.50
N LEU A 75 0.38 2.41 8.68
CA LEU A 75 1.62 1.81 9.19
C LEU A 75 2.38 2.80 10.11
N LYS A 76 2.44 4.08 9.73
CA LYS A 76 3.06 5.11 10.57
C LYS A 76 2.40 5.20 11.94
N GLN A 77 1.06 5.21 11.99
CA GLN A 77 0.31 5.18 13.24
C GLN A 77 0.60 3.92 14.05
N LEU A 78 0.63 2.75 13.41
CA LEU A 78 0.98 1.49 14.05
C LEU A 78 2.35 1.58 14.74
N VAL A 79 3.37 2.10 14.05
CA VAL A 79 4.74 2.20 14.59
C VAL A 79 4.83 3.24 15.71
N VAL A 80 4.20 4.41 15.55
CA VAL A 80 4.24 5.49 16.56
C VAL A 80 3.54 5.09 17.85
N LEU A 81 2.45 4.33 17.79
CA LEU A 81 1.73 3.86 19.00
C LEU A 81 2.55 2.87 19.85
N GLN A 82 3.64 2.32 19.32
CA GLN A 82 4.49 1.33 20.00
C GLN A 82 5.72 1.99 20.64
N GLU A 83 5.53 2.99 21.50
CA GLU A 83 6.61 3.76 22.14
C GLU A 83 7.48 2.95 23.13
N GLN A 84 7.00 1.80 23.61
CA GLN A 84 7.72 0.99 24.60
C GLN A 84 7.99 -0.45 24.15
N ALA A 85 7.49 -0.85 22.97
CA ALA A 85 7.72 -2.18 22.42
C ALA A 85 9.20 -2.36 22.04
N SER A 86 9.66 -3.60 21.86
CA SER A 86 10.98 -3.83 21.25
C SER A 86 10.94 -3.57 19.74
N ILE A 87 12.08 -3.27 19.11
CA ILE A 87 12.15 -3.15 17.65
C ILE A 87 11.73 -4.45 16.94
N GLN A 88 12.01 -5.61 17.55
CA GLN A 88 11.60 -6.92 17.04
C GLN A 88 10.08 -7.07 16.99
N ASP A 89 9.38 -6.63 18.03
CA ASP A 89 7.91 -6.66 18.06
C ASP A 89 7.33 -5.72 17.00
N ILE A 90 7.88 -4.51 16.87
CA ILE A 90 7.43 -3.53 15.88
C ILE A 90 7.61 -4.06 14.46
N ILE A 91 8.76 -4.66 14.15
CA ILE A 91 9.03 -5.26 12.83
C ILE A 91 8.07 -6.41 12.57
N THR A 92 7.87 -7.30 13.54
CA THR A 92 6.95 -8.45 13.41
C THR A 92 5.52 -7.98 13.16
N LEU A 93 5.05 -6.97 13.92
CA LEU A 93 3.75 -6.35 13.75
C LEU A 93 3.60 -5.66 12.39
N SER A 94 4.64 -4.95 11.93
CA SER A 94 4.64 -4.25 10.64
C SER A 94 4.53 -5.21 9.46
N ILE A 95 5.26 -6.33 9.50
CA ILE A 95 5.18 -7.38 8.48
C ILE A 95 3.78 -8.02 8.49
N ALA A 96 3.27 -8.40 9.66
CA ALA A 96 1.94 -8.98 9.79
C ALA A 96 0.85 -8.03 9.27
N PHE A 97 0.94 -6.74 9.58
CA PHE A 97 0.05 -5.70 9.09
C PHE A 97 0.06 -5.61 7.55
N GLY A 98 1.24 -5.67 6.92
CA GLY A 98 1.34 -5.66 5.46
C GLY A 98 0.68 -6.89 4.82
N PHE A 99 0.86 -8.10 5.39
CA PHE A 99 0.18 -9.30 4.89
C PHE A 99 -1.34 -9.22 5.06
N GLU A 100 -1.81 -8.72 6.20
CA GLU A 100 -3.24 -8.54 6.45
C GLU A 100 -3.85 -7.52 5.47
N THR A 101 -3.13 -6.43 5.20
CA THR A 101 -3.54 -5.44 4.19
C THR A 101 -3.74 -6.09 2.83
N LEU A 102 -2.78 -6.92 2.38
CA LEU A 102 -2.86 -7.61 1.09
C LEU A 102 -4.06 -8.58 1.00
N LYS A 103 -4.45 -9.21 2.12
CA LYS A 103 -5.59 -10.15 2.19
C LYS A 103 -6.94 -9.44 2.33
N SER A 104 -6.97 -8.30 3.03
CA SER A 104 -8.20 -7.60 3.41
C SER A 104 -8.88 -6.85 2.26
N ASP A 105 -8.17 -6.57 1.16
CA ASP A 105 -8.67 -5.68 0.09
C ASP A 105 -9.51 -6.37 -1.00
N GLN A 106 -10.18 -7.47 -0.65
CA GLN A 106 -11.07 -8.24 -1.54
C GLN A 106 -10.41 -8.69 -2.86
N GLY A 107 -9.09 -8.86 -2.89
CA GLY A 107 -8.35 -9.27 -4.09
C GLY A 107 -7.88 -8.12 -5.00
N PHE A 108 -8.22 -6.86 -4.69
CA PHE A 108 -7.73 -5.70 -5.45
C PHE A 108 -6.21 -5.67 -5.52
N PHE A 109 -5.51 -5.73 -4.38
CA PHE A 109 -4.05 -5.66 -4.36
C PHE A 109 -3.43 -6.82 -5.13
N ILE A 110 -4.01 -8.03 -5.06
CA ILE A 110 -3.53 -9.19 -5.81
C ILE A 110 -3.56 -8.89 -7.32
N GLU A 111 -4.66 -8.33 -7.84
CA GLU A 111 -4.79 -7.99 -9.26
C GLU A 111 -3.85 -6.86 -9.71
N ILE A 112 -3.62 -5.87 -8.85
CA ILE A 112 -2.61 -4.83 -9.10
C ILE A 112 -1.20 -5.43 -9.14
N LEU A 113 -0.85 -6.28 -8.17
CA LEU A 113 0.48 -6.88 -8.05
C LEU A 113 0.82 -7.84 -9.19
N LYS A 114 -0.16 -8.54 -9.76
CA LYS A 114 0.02 -9.33 -11.00
C LYS A 114 0.49 -8.47 -12.18
N ASN A 115 0.19 -7.17 -12.15
CA ASN A 115 0.53 -6.19 -13.19
C ASN A 115 1.50 -5.12 -12.65
N TRP A 116 2.29 -5.44 -11.62
CA TRP A 116 3.14 -4.48 -10.90
C TRP A 116 4.03 -3.64 -11.82
N HIS A 117 4.59 -4.23 -12.89
CA HIS A 117 5.43 -3.51 -13.86
C HIS A 117 4.75 -2.30 -14.51
N ALA A 118 3.42 -2.30 -14.64
CA ALA A 118 2.68 -1.16 -15.19
C ALA A 118 2.51 -0.02 -14.18
N TYR A 119 2.69 -0.29 -12.88
CA TYR A 119 2.41 0.64 -11.79
C TYR A 119 3.64 1.00 -10.93
N SER A 120 4.77 0.33 -11.14
CA SER A 120 5.99 0.53 -10.33
C SER A 120 6.55 1.95 -10.42
N ASP A 121 6.34 2.64 -11.54
CA ASP A 121 6.82 4.02 -11.76
C ASP A 121 5.72 5.07 -11.49
N SER A 122 4.57 4.66 -10.95
CA SER A 122 3.44 5.56 -10.68
C SER A 122 3.70 6.46 -9.46
N GLU A 123 3.01 7.61 -9.42
CA GLU A 123 2.99 8.49 -8.24
C GLU A 123 2.59 7.73 -6.97
N ALA A 124 1.62 6.83 -7.07
CA ALA A 124 1.18 6.00 -5.95
C ALA A 124 2.30 5.11 -5.39
N ALA A 125 3.18 4.57 -6.24
CA ALA A 125 4.32 3.77 -5.81
C ALA A 125 5.37 4.65 -5.11
N GLN A 126 5.64 5.84 -5.64
CA GLN A 126 6.58 6.81 -5.05
C GLN A 126 6.09 7.30 -3.67
N VAL A 127 4.80 7.60 -3.53
CA VAL A 127 4.19 8.00 -2.25
C VAL A 127 4.30 6.89 -1.22
N LEU A 128 4.05 5.63 -1.63
CA LEU A 128 4.18 4.49 -0.74
C LEU A 128 5.63 4.27 -0.29
N GLU A 129 6.58 4.34 -1.22
CA GLU A 129 8.02 4.25 -0.93
C GLU A 129 8.46 5.35 0.03
N GLN A 130 8.04 6.60 -0.20
CA GLN A 130 8.34 7.73 0.68
C GLN A 130 7.81 7.48 2.10
N HIS A 131 6.56 7.05 2.24
CA HIS A 131 5.99 6.75 3.55
C HIS A 131 6.78 5.67 4.29
N PHE A 132 7.12 4.58 3.61
CA PHE A 132 7.90 3.51 4.23
C PHE A 132 9.31 3.96 4.57
N LEU A 133 9.95 4.77 3.72
CA LEU A 133 11.27 5.32 4.00
C LEU A 133 11.22 6.21 5.26
N GLU A 134 10.26 7.12 5.37
CA GLU A 134 10.07 7.96 6.55
C GLU A 134 9.88 7.13 7.83
N ILE A 135 9.11 6.04 7.74
CA ILE A 135 8.88 5.12 8.86
C ILE A 135 10.17 4.39 9.24
N GLY A 136 10.93 3.89 8.26
CA GLY A 136 12.24 3.26 8.49
C GLY A 136 13.23 4.22 9.14
N MET A 137 13.35 5.44 8.61
CA MET A 137 14.20 6.50 9.17
C MET A 137 13.82 6.80 10.62
N TYR A 138 12.53 6.95 10.90
CA TYR A 138 12.03 7.20 12.26
C TYR A 138 12.31 6.03 13.20
N LEU A 139 11.93 4.81 12.80
CA LEU A 139 12.05 3.62 13.64
C LEU A 139 13.51 3.30 13.92
N PHE A 140 14.35 3.24 12.90
CA PHE A 140 15.76 2.88 13.08
C PHE A 140 16.52 4.00 13.78
N GLY A 141 16.22 5.27 13.52
CA GLY A 141 16.83 6.39 14.24
C GLY A 141 16.51 6.36 15.74
N ARG A 142 15.33 5.85 16.12
CA ARG A 142 14.94 5.67 17.52
C ARG A 142 15.74 4.58 18.24
N TYR A 143 16.09 3.48 17.57
CA TYR A 143 16.80 2.34 18.19
C TYR A 143 18.31 2.34 17.96
N TYR A 144 18.78 3.05 16.93
CA TYR A 144 20.20 3.16 16.54
C TYR A 144 20.59 4.65 16.47
N PRO A 145 20.59 5.37 17.60
CA PRO A 145 20.83 6.83 17.62
C PRO A 145 22.27 7.23 17.23
N HIS A 146 23.17 6.26 17.12
CA HIS A 146 24.55 6.45 16.69
C HIS A 146 24.73 6.40 15.16
N TRP A 147 23.73 5.91 14.42
CA TRP A 147 23.77 5.89 12.96
C TRP A 147 23.55 7.29 12.39
N ASP A 148 24.29 7.60 11.33
CA ASP A 148 24.09 8.83 10.57
C ASP A 148 22.91 8.70 9.59
N PHE A 149 22.57 9.81 8.95
CA PHE A 149 21.46 9.88 8.01
C PHE A 149 21.62 8.90 6.83
N GLU A 150 22.84 8.77 6.30
CA GLU A 150 23.11 7.90 5.15
C GLU A 150 22.95 6.42 5.52
N THR A 151 23.44 6.01 6.70
CA THR A 151 23.27 4.64 7.20
C THR A 151 21.80 4.31 7.41
N LEU A 152 21.04 5.20 8.07
CA LEU A 152 19.60 5.03 8.25
C LEU A 152 18.87 4.89 6.92
N LYS A 153 19.21 5.75 5.94
CA LYS A 153 18.62 5.73 4.60
C LYS A 153 18.93 4.42 3.86
N HIS A 154 20.18 3.99 3.85
CA HIS A 154 20.58 2.75 3.17
C HIS A 154 19.97 1.50 3.81
N LYS A 155 19.99 1.40 5.15
CA LYS A 155 19.36 0.29 5.88
C LYS A 155 17.86 0.25 5.60
N SER A 156 17.18 1.40 5.67
CA SER A 156 15.75 1.52 5.37
C SER A 156 15.43 1.09 3.95
N PHE A 157 16.16 1.61 2.96
CA PHE A 157 15.96 1.27 1.56
C PHE A 157 16.06 -0.25 1.31
N VAL A 158 17.11 -0.89 1.82
CA VAL A 158 17.33 -2.34 1.64
C VAL A 158 16.24 -3.16 2.32
N ILE A 159 15.87 -2.82 3.56
CA ILE A 159 14.84 -3.53 4.33
C ILE A 159 13.48 -3.41 3.66
N ILE A 160 13.08 -2.20 3.26
CA ILE A 160 11.79 -1.93 2.65
C ILE A 160 11.67 -2.68 1.32
N ASN A 161 12.67 -2.54 0.43
CA ASN A 161 12.63 -3.20 -0.87
C ASN A 161 12.63 -4.73 -0.74
N SER A 162 13.54 -5.28 0.07
CA SER A 162 13.62 -6.74 0.26
C SER A 162 12.32 -7.31 0.84
N THR A 163 11.69 -6.60 1.78
CA THR A 163 10.44 -7.03 2.40
C THR A 163 9.27 -6.92 1.43
N LEU A 164 9.08 -5.75 0.79
CA LEU A 164 7.97 -5.53 -0.14
C LEU A 164 8.05 -6.46 -1.34
N PHE A 165 9.20 -6.59 -2.00
CA PHE A 165 9.31 -7.48 -3.16
C PHE A 165 9.07 -8.94 -2.78
N THR A 166 9.51 -9.36 -1.59
CA THR A 166 9.23 -10.71 -1.10
C THR A 166 7.75 -10.92 -0.84
N MET A 167 7.07 -9.96 -0.20
CA MET A 167 5.63 -10.00 0.05
C MET A 167 4.82 -9.96 -1.25
N MET A 168 5.17 -9.08 -2.19
CA MET A 168 4.51 -8.95 -3.49
C MET A 168 4.68 -10.22 -4.32
N ARG A 169 5.88 -10.79 -4.35
CA ARG A 169 6.15 -12.07 -5.02
C ARG A 169 5.37 -13.21 -4.39
N TYR A 170 5.23 -13.22 -3.06
CA TYR A 170 4.41 -14.19 -2.36
C TYR A 170 2.95 -14.04 -2.77
N ALA A 171 2.36 -12.86 -2.58
CA ALA A 171 0.94 -12.60 -2.84
C ALA A 171 0.53 -12.77 -4.32
N SER A 172 1.45 -12.59 -5.27
CA SER A 172 1.16 -12.74 -6.70
C SER A 172 1.16 -14.19 -7.21
N LYS A 173 1.62 -15.17 -6.42
CA LYS A 173 1.73 -16.58 -6.84
C LYS A 173 0.73 -17.47 -6.12
N ASN A 174 0.23 -18.49 -6.82
CA ASN A 174 -0.67 -19.52 -6.27
C ASN A 174 0.06 -20.77 -5.74
N THR A 175 1.38 -20.82 -5.85
CA THR A 175 2.20 -21.94 -5.37
C THR A 175 3.29 -21.42 -4.46
N PHE A 176 3.25 -21.83 -3.20
CA PHE A 176 4.13 -21.33 -2.15
C PHE A 176 5.17 -22.39 -1.79
N LEU A 177 6.44 -21.99 -1.74
CA LEU A 177 7.54 -22.82 -1.25
C LEU A 177 7.67 -22.78 0.29
N ILE A 178 6.96 -21.85 0.92
CA ILE A 178 7.03 -21.54 2.35
C ILE A 178 5.66 -21.08 2.81
N GLU A 179 5.25 -21.43 4.02
CA GLU A 179 4.00 -20.95 4.61
C GLU A 179 4.09 -19.45 4.98
N GLU A 180 2.97 -18.74 4.92
CA GLU A 180 2.91 -17.29 5.21
C GLU A 180 3.51 -16.96 6.58
N GLN A 181 3.05 -17.65 7.63
CA GLN A 181 3.53 -17.41 8.99
C GLN A 181 5.04 -17.65 9.12
N ARG A 182 5.56 -18.68 8.44
CA ARG A 182 6.99 -18.96 8.43
C ARG A 182 7.76 -17.88 7.67
N LEU A 183 7.24 -17.40 6.54
CA LEU A 183 7.85 -16.29 5.79
C LEU A 183 7.93 -15.02 6.63
N GLN A 184 6.86 -14.67 7.36
CA GLN A 184 6.87 -13.51 8.25
C GLN A 184 7.97 -13.62 9.31
N GLN A 185 8.13 -14.79 9.93
CA GLN A 185 9.19 -15.04 10.91
C GLN A 185 10.58 -14.92 10.30
N GLU A 186 10.81 -15.48 9.12
CA GLU A 186 12.12 -15.43 8.45
C GLU A 186 12.48 -14.01 8.00
N LEU A 187 11.50 -13.23 7.50
CA LEU A 187 11.70 -11.81 7.20
C LEU A 187 12.07 -11.02 8.45
N ALA A 188 11.34 -11.20 9.56
CA ALA A 188 11.64 -10.51 10.80
C ALA A 188 13.06 -10.83 11.31
N LYS A 189 13.45 -12.11 11.30
CA LYS A 189 14.81 -12.54 11.67
C LYS A 189 15.87 -11.92 10.77
N MET A 190 15.66 -11.93 9.45
CA MET A 190 16.59 -11.36 8.48
C MET A 190 16.78 -9.86 8.72
N ILE A 191 15.69 -9.12 8.95
CA ILE A 191 15.74 -7.67 9.22
C ILE A 191 16.51 -7.40 10.51
N ILE A 192 16.20 -8.11 11.59
CA ILE A 192 16.89 -7.92 12.88
C ILE A 192 18.39 -8.24 12.76
N ALA A 193 18.73 -9.33 12.08
CA ALA A 193 20.13 -9.68 11.86
C ALA A 193 20.86 -8.62 11.02
N PHE A 194 20.22 -8.10 9.97
CA PHE A 194 20.79 -7.07 9.10
C PHE A 194 20.94 -5.70 9.79
N LEU A 195 20.04 -5.36 10.71
CA LEU A 195 20.16 -4.16 11.53
C LEU A 195 21.26 -4.27 12.59
N ALA A 196 21.63 -5.50 12.99
CA ALA A 196 22.69 -5.73 13.98
C ALA A 196 24.11 -5.69 13.39
N THR A 197 24.26 -5.66 12.06
CA THR A 197 25.58 -5.49 11.43
C THR A 197 25.90 -4.00 11.27
N ASP A 198 27.11 -3.61 11.64
CA ASP A 198 27.66 -2.28 11.35
C ASP A 198 27.68 -1.97 9.85
#